data_AF-A0AA51N0U0-F1
#
_entry.id   AF-A0AA51N0U0-F1
#
_cell.length_a   1.000
_cell.length_b   1.000
_cell.length_c   1.000
_cell.angle_alpha   90.00
_cell.angle_beta   90.00
_cell.angle_gamma   90.00
#
_symmetry.space_group_name_H-M   'P 1'
#
loop_
_entity.id
_entity.type
_entity.pdbx_description
1 polymer ?
#
loop_
_entity_poly.entity_id
_entity_poly.type
_entity_poly.pdbx_seq_one_letter_code
_entity_poly.pdbx_strand_id
1 'polypeptide(L)'
;MRKKNIFLLIIMFLLLFIITISNSNDLAFKKVHSTIINDYLITHDMVLIDYASKDRVIFHYGSVFFVYDVHEEAIYRSIDMKPINKNYINGDIYTEVIVSYDGNYAYFFNLGIETDGVMYKYDIEQDKVKKIKLEQIDDKYQVLLTEDIQPDNYKKLAGAYSPTICRIEDDILVYLYCPSLKLKDLQVVFLNETNQNKKVYDIF
;
A
#
# COMPACT_ATOMS: atom_id res chain seq x y z
N MET A 1 -31.13 -30.04 -39.32
CA MET A 1 -29.88 -29.30 -39.05
C MET A 1 -29.96 -28.21 -37.96
N ARG A 2 -31.13 -27.62 -37.64
CA ARG A 2 -31.23 -26.49 -36.67
C ARG A 2 -31.01 -26.82 -35.17
N LYS A 3 -31.38 -28.01 -34.69
CA LYS A 3 -31.31 -28.35 -33.24
C LYS A 3 -29.90 -28.54 -32.69
N LYS A 4 -28.96 -29.08 -33.49
CA LYS A 4 -27.56 -29.26 -33.08
C LYS A 4 -26.83 -27.93 -32.85
N ASN A 5 -27.13 -26.92 -33.67
CA ASN A 5 -26.48 -25.60 -33.57
C ASN A 5 -26.95 -24.83 -32.34
N ILE A 6 -28.23 -24.98 -31.94
CA ILE A 6 -28.77 -24.38 -30.70
C ILE A 6 -28.13 -25.03 -29.46
N PHE A 7 -27.96 -26.35 -29.47
CA PHE A 7 -27.32 -27.08 -28.36
C PHE A 7 -25.85 -26.68 -28.18
N LEU A 8 -25.11 -26.49 -29.28
CA LEU A 8 -23.71 -26.04 -29.23
C LEU A 8 -23.59 -24.61 -28.67
N LEU A 9 -24.53 -23.73 -29.02
CA LEU A 9 -24.55 -22.34 -28.54
C LEU A 9 -24.80 -22.25 -27.03
N ILE A 10 -25.70 -23.11 -26.52
CA ILE A 10 -26.00 -23.19 -25.07
C ILE A 10 -24.78 -23.67 -24.29
N ILE A 11 -24.04 -24.66 -24.80
CA ILE A 11 -22.80 -25.14 -24.18
C ILE A 11 -21.72 -24.05 -24.16
N MET A 12 -21.59 -23.29 -25.25
CA MET A 12 -20.65 -22.16 -25.30
C MET A 12 -20.99 -21.07 -24.27
N PHE A 13 -22.27 -20.71 -24.12
CA PHE A 13 -22.72 -19.76 -23.10
C PHE A 13 -22.48 -20.28 -21.68
N LEU A 14 -22.71 -21.57 -21.42
CA LEU A 14 -22.42 -22.20 -20.13
C LEU A 14 -20.92 -22.20 -19.81
N LEU A 15 -20.06 -22.49 -20.78
CA LEU A 15 -18.60 -22.43 -20.60
C LEU A 15 -18.11 -20.99 -20.36
N LEU A 16 -18.64 -20.01 -21.10
CA LEU A 16 -18.36 -18.59 -20.86
C LEU A 16 -18.83 -18.15 -19.46
N PHE A 17 -19.99 -18.64 -19.02
CA PHE A 17 -20.54 -18.33 -17.69
C PHE A 17 -19.71 -18.96 -16.56
N ILE A 18 -19.23 -20.20 -16.74
CA ILE A 18 -18.34 -20.87 -15.79
C ILE A 18 -16.99 -20.14 -15.71
N ILE A 19 -16.42 -19.69 -16.84
CA ILE A 19 -15.18 -18.90 -16.86
C ILE A 19 -15.36 -17.58 -16.10
N THR A 20 -16.52 -16.91 -16.22
CA THR A 20 -16.82 -15.69 -15.45
C THR A 20 -17.00 -15.96 -13.95
N ILE A 21 -17.58 -17.10 -13.55
CA ILE A 21 -17.77 -17.44 -12.13
C ILE A 21 -16.46 -17.91 -11.48
N SER A 22 -15.58 -18.58 -12.23
CA SER A 22 -14.28 -19.03 -11.70
C SER A 22 -13.29 -17.88 -11.42
N ASN A 23 -13.61 -16.65 -11.84
CA ASN A 23 -12.77 -15.47 -11.67
C ASN A 23 -13.20 -14.53 -10.52
N SER A 24 -14.22 -14.86 -9.71
CA SER A 24 -14.72 -13.94 -8.67
C SER A 24 -14.40 -14.39 -7.24
N ASN A 25 -13.13 -14.69 -6.96
CA ASN A 25 -12.61 -14.67 -5.58
C ASN A 25 -12.01 -13.30 -5.20
N ASP A 26 -12.07 -12.33 -6.12
CA ASP A 26 -11.57 -10.98 -5.89
C ASP A 26 -12.51 -10.26 -4.91
N LEU A 27 -11.95 -9.86 -3.76
CA LEU A 27 -12.65 -9.01 -2.80
C LEU A 27 -12.73 -7.60 -3.37
N ALA A 28 -13.95 -7.10 -3.60
CA ALA A 28 -14.17 -5.71 -4.01
C ALA A 28 -13.92 -4.79 -2.81
N PHE A 29 -12.87 -3.96 -2.86
CA PHE A 29 -12.61 -2.95 -1.83
C PHE A 29 -13.29 -1.63 -2.17
N LYS A 30 -13.77 -0.95 -1.14
CA LYS A 30 -14.32 0.39 -1.27
C LYS A 30 -13.15 1.37 -1.35
N LYS A 31 -13.03 2.10 -2.47
CA LYS A 31 -12.12 3.24 -2.57
C LYS A 31 -12.33 4.15 -1.37
N VAL A 32 -11.26 4.43 -0.62
CA VAL A 32 -11.36 5.30 0.55
C VAL A 32 -11.67 6.71 0.06
N HIS A 33 -12.83 7.22 0.47
CA HIS A 33 -13.31 8.55 0.09
C HIS A 33 -12.54 9.60 0.89
N SER A 34 -12.15 10.71 0.24
CA SER A 34 -11.36 11.82 0.81
C SER A 34 -11.88 12.38 2.15
N THR A 35 -13.17 12.23 2.43
CA THR A 35 -13.82 12.62 3.69
C THR A 35 -13.30 11.87 4.92
N ILE A 36 -12.73 10.67 4.73
CA ILE A 36 -12.12 9.90 5.83
C ILE A 36 -10.76 10.50 6.24
N ILE A 37 -10.12 11.33 5.41
CA ILE A 37 -8.71 11.70 5.58
C ILE A 37 -8.53 13.09 6.21
N ASN A 38 -9.51 13.98 6.03
CA ASN A 38 -9.37 15.40 6.36
C ASN A 38 -9.20 15.73 7.85
N ASP A 39 -9.69 14.89 8.75
CA ASP A 39 -9.71 15.17 10.19
C ASP A 39 -8.84 14.20 11.03
N TYR A 40 -8.13 13.25 10.40
CA TYR A 40 -7.27 12.34 11.14
C TYR A 40 -6.00 13.02 11.61
N LEU A 41 -5.78 13.01 12.92
CA LEU A 41 -4.53 13.43 13.53
C LEU A 41 -3.59 12.21 13.65
N ILE A 42 -2.39 12.36 13.09
CA ILE A 42 -1.25 11.46 13.29
C ILE A 42 -0.79 11.67 14.74
N THR A 43 -1.37 10.90 15.66
CA THR A 43 -1.10 11.01 17.10
C THR A 43 -0.31 9.83 17.61
N HIS A 44 -0.90 8.63 17.54
CA HIS A 44 -0.34 7.40 18.11
C HIS A 44 0.20 6.46 17.03
N ASP A 45 -0.44 6.45 15.87
CA ASP A 45 -0.02 5.64 14.73
C ASP A 45 0.69 6.56 13.75
N MET A 46 1.88 6.16 13.31
CA MET A 46 2.64 6.93 12.32
C MET A 46 2.31 6.40 10.92
N VAL A 47 2.38 7.29 9.93
CA VAL A 47 2.30 6.87 8.53
C VAL A 47 3.62 6.21 8.16
N LEU A 48 3.55 5.00 7.62
CA LEU A 48 4.72 4.21 7.24
C LEU A 48 4.84 4.19 5.72
N ILE A 49 6.01 4.54 5.19
CA ILE A 49 6.33 4.29 3.78
C ILE A 49 6.76 2.83 3.65
N ASP A 50 6.17 2.13 2.69
CA ASP A 50 6.39 0.70 2.45
C ASP A 50 7.22 0.45 1.18
N TYR A 51 7.19 1.40 0.24
CA TYR A 51 7.94 1.35 -1.02
C TYR A 51 8.02 2.74 -1.65
N ALA A 52 9.13 3.00 -2.36
CA ALA A 52 9.25 4.17 -3.22
C ALA A 52 10.04 3.87 -4.50
N SER A 53 9.69 4.60 -5.55
CA SER A 53 10.41 4.68 -6.81
C SER A 53 10.27 6.11 -7.37
N LYS A 54 10.80 6.35 -8.56
CA LYS A 54 10.59 7.64 -9.25
C LYS A 54 9.14 7.86 -9.67
N ASP A 55 8.39 6.78 -9.87
CA ASP A 55 7.06 6.83 -10.50
C ASP A 55 5.93 6.71 -9.46
N ARG A 56 6.18 6.05 -8.34
CA ARG A 56 5.17 5.83 -7.31
C ARG A 56 5.74 5.72 -5.90
N VAL A 57 4.88 6.03 -4.94
CA VAL A 57 5.13 5.90 -3.50
C VAL A 57 3.97 5.10 -2.90
N ILE A 58 4.31 4.11 -2.07
CA ILE A 58 3.35 3.26 -1.38
C ILE A 58 3.53 3.43 0.12
N PHE A 59 2.42 3.63 0.81
CA PHE A 59 2.42 3.85 2.25
C PHE A 59 1.10 3.40 2.86
N HIS A 60 1.11 3.22 4.17
CA HIS A 60 -0.11 2.92 4.91
C HIS A 60 -0.22 3.74 6.20
N TYR A 61 -1.47 3.91 6.63
CA TYR A 61 -1.82 4.53 7.90
C TYR A 61 -2.99 3.77 8.53
N GLY A 62 -2.75 3.21 9.72
CA GLY A 62 -3.71 2.34 10.38
C GLY A 62 -4.10 1.16 9.50
N SER A 63 -5.38 1.08 9.12
CA SER A 63 -5.88 0.01 8.25
C SER A 63 -5.91 0.35 6.76
N VAL A 64 -5.46 1.54 6.36
CA VAL A 64 -5.59 1.99 4.98
C VAL A 64 -4.25 1.99 4.29
N PHE A 65 -4.20 1.30 3.16
CA PHE A 65 -3.08 1.24 2.23
C PHE A 65 -3.31 2.18 1.06
N PHE A 66 -2.28 2.91 0.62
CA PHE A 66 -2.35 3.92 -0.43
C PHE A 66 -1.24 3.71 -1.46
N VAL A 67 -1.58 3.99 -2.73
CA VAL A 67 -0.59 4.10 -3.81
C VAL A 67 -0.73 5.46 -4.48
N TYR A 68 0.34 6.24 -4.37
CA TYR A 68 0.47 7.58 -4.92
C TYR A 68 1.31 7.54 -6.19
N ASP A 69 0.77 8.09 -7.27
CA ASP A 69 1.50 8.32 -8.52
C ASP A 69 2.21 9.66 -8.44
N VAL A 70 3.54 9.65 -8.63
CA VAL A 70 4.40 10.83 -8.48
C VAL A 70 4.30 11.77 -9.68
N HIS A 71 3.92 11.26 -10.86
CA HIS A 71 3.78 12.05 -12.08
C HIS A 71 2.42 12.71 -12.16
N GLU A 72 1.37 11.97 -11.80
CA GLU A 72 -0.01 12.48 -11.76
C GLU A 72 -0.34 13.21 -10.46
N GLU A 73 0.57 13.19 -9.49
CA GLU A 73 0.46 13.81 -8.17
C GLU A 73 -0.84 13.41 -7.45
N ALA A 74 -1.24 12.14 -7.56
CA ALA A 74 -2.53 11.67 -7.10
C ALA A 74 -2.51 10.21 -6.61
N ILE A 75 -3.39 9.92 -5.65
CA ILE A 75 -3.65 8.56 -5.21
C ILE A 75 -4.53 7.85 -6.25
N TYR A 76 -3.98 6.83 -6.91
CA TYR A 76 -4.71 6.05 -7.92
C TYR A 76 -5.20 4.69 -7.40
N ARG A 77 -4.69 4.22 -6.25
CA ARG A 77 -5.22 3.06 -5.50
C ARG A 77 -5.29 3.33 -4.01
N SER A 78 -6.32 2.78 -3.38
CA SER A 78 -6.40 2.69 -1.92
C SER A 78 -7.23 1.49 -1.50
N ILE A 79 -6.81 0.84 -0.42
CA ILE A 79 -7.50 -0.32 0.17
C ILE A 79 -7.69 -0.09 1.66
N ASP A 80 -8.93 -0.23 2.14
CA ASP A 80 -9.19 -0.47 3.56
C ASP A 80 -9.00 -1.96 3.84
N MET A 81 -8.06 -2.29 4.71
CA MET A 81 -7.70 -3.65 5.09
C MET A 81 -8.59 -4.22 6.21
N LYS A 82 -9.50 -3.42 6.80
CA LYS A 82 -10.47 -3.90 7.81
C LYS A 82 -11.33 -5.08 7.34
N PRO A 83 -11.89 -5.11 6.11
CA PRO A 83 -12.74 -6.21 5.66
C PRO A 83 -12.03 -7.57 5.61
N ILE A 84 -10.69 -7.59 5.53
CA ILE A 84 -9.87 -8.81 5.56
C ILE A 84 -9.23 -9.08 6.93
N ASN A 85 -9.64 -8.33 7.96
CA ASN A 85 -9.12 -8.40 9.32
C ASN A 85 -7.59 -8.20 9.38
N LYS A 86 -7.09 -7.21 8.64
CA LYS A 86 -5.68 -6.81 8.58
C LYS A 86 -5.55 -5.35 8.98
N ASN A 87 -5.93 -5.06 10.22
CA ASN A 87 -6.07 -3.71 10.75
C ASN A 87 -5.61 -3.61 12.22
N TYR A 88 -4.72 -4.50 12.64
CA TYR A 88 -4.15 -4.49 13.98
C TYR A 88 -2.91 -3.62 13.95
N ILE A 89 -2.89 -2.55 14.74
CA ILE A 89 -1.81 -1.56 14.67
C ILE A 89 -0.74 -1.84 15.72
N ASN A 90 -1.16 -2.08 16.96
CA ASN A 90 -0.27 -2.31 18.11
C ASN A 90 -0.86 -3.39 19.02
N GLY A 91 0.01 -4.11 19.75
CA GLY A 91 -0.37 -5.11 20.77
C GLY A 91 0.18 -6.50 20.48
N ASP A 92 -0.46 -7.52 21.09
CA ASP A 92 -0.07 -8.93 20.98
C ASP A 92 -0.21 -9.50 19.56
N ILE A 93 -1.01 -8.84 18.72
CA ILE A 93 -1.18 -9.09 17.30
C ILE A 93 -1.04 -7.75 16.58
N TYR A 94 -0.27 -7.72 15.50
CA TYR A 94 -0.14 -6.56 14.62
C TYR A 94 -0.18 -7.00 13.15
N THR A 95 -0.62 -6.10 12.29
CA THR A 95 -0.64 -6.30 10.83
C THR A 95 0.68 -5.83 10.26
N GLU A 96 1.38 -6.72 9.59
CA GLU A 96 2.55 -6.40 8.79
C GLU A 96 2.13 -6.15 7.34
N VAL A 97 2.74 -5.14 6.73
CA VAL A 97 2.61 -4.78 5.32
C VAL A 97 3.97 -4.96 4.66
N ILE A 98 4.02 -5.77 3.62
CA ILE A 98 5.23 -5.96 2.81
C ILE A 98 4.89 -5.67 1.35
N VAL A 99 5.75 -4.92 0.68
CA VAL A 99 5.62 -4.63 -0.76
C VAL A 99 6.73 -5.38 -1.52
N SER A 100 6.42 -5.93 -2.69
CA SER A 100 7.41 -6.54 -3.56
C SER A 100 8.43 -5.50 -4.07
N TYR A 101 9.62 -5.96 -4.44
CA TYR A 101 10.74 -5.12 -4.85
C TYR A 101 10.43 -4.27 -6.09
N ASP A 102 9.52 -4.73 -6.94
CA ASP A 102 9.04 -4.02 -8.13
C ASP A 102 7.84 -3.10 -7.86
N GLY A 103 7.29 -3.09 -6.64
CA GLY A 103 6.14 -2.28 -6.27
C GLY A 103 4.82 -2.69 -6.92
N ASN A 104 4.72 -3.92 -7.44
CA ASN A 104 3.51 -4.42 -8.11
C ASN A 104 2.57 -5.19 -7.17
N TYR A 105 3.11 -5.77 -6.10
CA TYR A 105 2.34 -6.53 -5.12
C TYR A 105 2.53 -5.99 -3.71
N ALA A 106 1.44 -6.00 -2.95
CA ALA A 106 1.49 -5.82 -1.50
C ALA A 106 0.96 -7.07 -0.80
N TYR A 107 1.47 -7.32 0.39
CA TYR A 107 1.16 -8.49 1.18
C TYR A 107 0.77 -8.05 2.58
N PHE A 108 -0.40 -8.52 3.04
CA PHE A 108 -0.95 -8.18 4.34
C PHE A 108 -1.16 -9.44 5.18
N PHE A 109 -0.52 -9.51 6.33
CA PHE A 109 -0.68 -10.64 7.25
C PHE A 109 -0.53 -10.18 8.70
N ASN A 110 -1.13 -10.94 9.62
CA ASN A 110 -1.00 -10.64 11.04
C ASN A 110 0.13 -11.49 11.63
N LEU A 111 0.97 -10.85 12.44
CA LEU A 111 1.97 -11.50 13.28
C LEU A 111 1.61 -11.30 14.75
N GLY A 112 2.12 -12.18 15.62
CA GLY A 112 1.83 -12.11 17.05
C GLY A 112 1.73 -13.48 17.73
N ILE A 113 1.06 -13.50 18.88
CA ILE A 113 0.86 -14.70 19.72
C ILE A 113 0.02 -15.77 19.00
N GLU A 114 -0.88 -15.35 18.11
CA GLU A 114 -1.66 -16.23 17.23
C GLU A 114 -1.62 -15.71 15.79
N THR A 115 -1.32 -16.61 14.84
CA THR A 115 -1.43 -16.31 13.40
C THR A 115 -2.45 -17.25 12.77
N ASP A 116 -3.23 -16.75 11.81
CA ASP A 116 -4.23 -17.53 11.07
C ASP A 116 -3.60 -18.36 9.92
N GLY A 117 -2.27 -18.33 9.78
CA GLY A 117 -1.50 -19.04 8.76
C GLY A 117 -1.80 -18.58 7.33
N VAL A 118 -2.40 -17.41 7.17
CA VAL A 118 -2.81 -16.87 5.87
C VAL A 118 -2.29 -15.45 5.68
N MET A 119 -2.08 -15.10 4.42
CA MET A 119 -1.73 -13.75 4.00
C MET A 119 -2.60 -13.34 2.82
N TYR A 120 -2.75 -12.05 2.61
CA TYR A 120 -3.49 -11.49 1.48
C TYR A 120 -2.49 -10.85 0.53
N LYS A 121 -2.48 -11.31 -0.72
CA LYS A 121 -1.70 -10.72 -1.80
C LYS A 121 -2.59 -9.76 -2.59
N TYR A 122 -2.22 -8.50 -2.59
CA TYR A 122 -2.82 -7.45 -3.41
C TYR A 122 -2.00 -7.24 -4.68
N ASP A 123 -2.62 -7.43 -5.83
CA ASP A 123 -2.15 -7.00 -7.14
C ASP A 123 -2.60 -5.54 -7.35
N ILE A 124 -1.64 -4.63 -7.29
CA ILE A 124 -1.88 -3.18 -7.28
C ILE A 124 -2.44 -2.72 -8.64
N GLU A 125 -1.87 -3.24 -9.72
CA GLU A 125 -2.26 -2.85 -11.07
C GLU A 125 -3.66 -3.34 -11.41
N GLN A 126 -3.94 -4.61 -11.11
CA GLN A 126 -5.24 -5.23 -11.37
C GLN A 126 -6.31 -4.84 -10.36
N ASP A 127 -5.92 -4.21 -9.26
CA ASP A 127 -6.79 -3.86 -8.13
C ASP A 127 -7.49 -5.09 -7.53
N LYS A 128 -6.74 -6.16 -7.29
CA LYS A 128 -7.27 -7.47 -6.86
C LYS A 128 -6.55 -8.01 -5.64
N VAL A 129 -7.31 -8.47 -4.66
CA VAL A 129 -6.75 -9.15 -3.48
C VAL A 129 -7.12 -10.62 -3.50
N LYS A 130 -6.12 -11.46 -3.26
CA LYS A 130 -6.27 -12.90 -3.11
C LYS A 130 -5.76 -13.37 -1.77
N LYS A 131 -6.57 -14.16 -1.07
CA LYS A 131 -6.13 -14.91 0.11
C LYS A 131 -5.22 -16.06 -0.32
N ILE A 132 -4.04 -16.15 0.27
CA ILE A 132 -3.06 -17.21 0.03
C ILE A 132 -2.54 -17.76 1.38
N LYS A 133 -1.81 -18.88 1.32
CA LYS A 133 -1.13 -19.43 2.49
C LYS A 133 0.00 -18.50 2.90
N LEU A 134 0.22 -18.30 4.20
CA LEU A 134 1.38 -17.56 4.68
C LEU A 134 2.67 -18.29 4.26
N GLU A 135 3.53 -17.58 3.56
CA GLU A 135 4.83 -18.05 3.07
C GLU A 135 5.86 -16.92 3.12
N GLN A 136 7.13 -17.28 2.94
CA GLN A 136 8.21 -16.30 2.87
C GLN A 136 8.08 -15.46 1.60
N ILE A 137 8.26 -14.16 1.74
CA ILE A 137 8.26 -13.22 0.62
C ILE A 137 9.72 -12.91 0.27
N ASP A 138 10.26 -13.64 -0.71
CA ASP A 138 11.67 -13.55 -1.11
C ASP A 138 12.00 -12.24 -1.83
N ASP A 139 11.03 -11.67 -2.53
CA ASP A 139 11.16 -10.46 -3.34
C ASP A 139 10.73 -9.20 -2.59
N LYS A 140 10.85 -9.14 -1.26
CA LYS A 140 10.42 -7.96 -0.49
C LYS A 140 11.31 -6.73 -0.74
N TYR A 141 10.66 -5.57 -0.89
CA TYR A 141 11.35 -4.28 -0.85
C TYR A 141 11.87 -4.01 0.57
N GLN A 142 13.08 -3.44 0.67
CA GLN A 142 13.70 -3.14 1.95
C GLN A 142 13.63 -1.64 2.22
N VAL A 143 12.80 -1.26 3.18
CA VAL A 143 12.80 0.08 3.76
C VAL A 143 13.89 0.19 4.82
N LEU A 144 14.37 1.41 5.03
CA LEU A 144 15.33 1.75 6.06
C LEU A 144 14.60 2.45 7.21
N LEU A 145 15.21 2.48 8.39
CA LEU A 145 14.67 3.22 9.54
C LEU A 145 15.15 4.67 9.51
N THR A 146 14.24 5.61 9.71
CA THR A 146 14.53 7.05 9.68
C THR A 146 15.55 7.46 10.76
N GLU A 147 15.57 6.75 11.89
CA GLU A 147 16.53 6.99 12.98
C GLU A 147 17.99 6.71 12.59
N ASP A 148 18.21 5.80 11.64
CA ASP A 148 19.55 5.41 11.17
C ASP A 148 20.13 6.44 10.19
N ILE A 149 19.27 7.10 9.40
CA ILE A 149 19.71 7.95 8.28
C ILE A 149 19.77 9.44 8.66
N GLN A 150 18.91 9.90 9.58
CA GLN A 150 18.82 11.31 9.99
C GLN A 150 18.85 12.29 8.78
N PRO A 151 17.84 12.24 7.88
CA PRO A 151 17.84 12.91 6.57
C PRO A 151 17.71 14.45 6.66
N ASP A 152 18.73 15.11 7.19
CA ASP A 152 18.75 16.44 7.85
C ASP A 152 18.57 16.34 9.36
N ASN A 153 18.92 17.40 10.09
CA ASN A 153 18.63 17.58 11.52
C ASN A 153 17.10 17.51 11.80
N TYR A 154 16.49 16.34 11.64
CA TYR A 154 15.07 15.99 11.78
C TYR A 154 14.48 16.45 13.12
N LYS A 155 15.36 16.65 14.12
CA LYS A 155 15.03 17.20 15.44
C LYS A 155 14.73 18.71 15.48
N LYS A 156 14.93 19.46 14.39
CA LYS A 156 14.78 20.93 14.37
C LYS A 156 13.47 21.46 13.79
N LEU A 157 12.69 20.63 13.10
CA LEU A 157 11.44 21.04 12.46
C LEU A 157 10.23 20.50 13.23
N ALA A 158 9.20 21.34 13.41
CA ALA A 158 7.91 20.90 13.94
C ALA A 158 7.21 19.96 12.93
N GLY A 159 6.43 18.99 13.42
CA GLY A 159 5.72 18.01 12.59
C GLY A 159 6.11 16.55 12.88
N ALA A 160 5.64 15.63 12.05
CA ALA A 160 5.95 14.20 12.13
C ALA A 160 6.58 13.68 10.83
N TYR A 161 7.50 12.72 10.95
CA TYR A 161 8.11 12.00 9.83
C TYR A 161 7.69 10.54 9.87
N SER A 162 7.68 9.87 8.71
CA SER A 162 7.55 8.42 8.70
C SER A 162 8.73 7.78 9.45
N PRO A 163 8.49 6.75 10.30
CA PRO A 163 9.54 5.93 10.91
C PRO A 163 10.41 5.19 9.90
N THR A 164 9.86 4.94 8.71
CA THR A 164 10.54 4.29 7.60
C THR A 164 10.89 5.32 6.52
N ILE A 165 11.92 5.00 5.74
CA ILE A 165 12.43 5.79 4.62
C ILE A 165 12.90 4.84 3.53
N CYS A 166 12.71 5.24 2.28
CA CYS A 166 13.21 4.50 1.13
C CYS A 166 14.45 5.20 0.57
N ARG A 167 15.45 4.44 0.17
CA ARG A 167 16.53 4.93 -0.67
C ARG A 167 16.24 4.49 -2.09
N ILE A 168 16.05 5.45 -2.99
CA ILE A 168 15.96 5.21 -4.41
C ILE A 168 17.24 5.74 -5.06
N GLU A 169 17.80 4.99 -6.01
CA GLU A 169 19.14 5.29 -6.52
C GLU A 169 20.18 5.34 -5.37
N ASP A 170 21.40 5.78 -5.66
CA ASP A 170 22.45 5.81 -4.65
C ASP A 170 22.32 6.98 -3.67
N ASP A 171 21.67 8.08 -4.06
CA ASP A 171 21.69 9.36 -3.32
C ASP A 171 20.32 10.05 -3.13
N ILE A 172 19.21 9.40 -3.46
CA ILE A 172 17.87 9.96 -3.26
C ILE A 172 17.16 9.22 -2.12
N LEU A 173 16.81 9.97 -1.10
CA LEU A 173 15.96 9.51 -0.01
C LEU A 173 14.51 9.93 -0.24
N VAL A 174 13.58 9.03 0.04
CA VAL A 174 12.14 9.27 -0.04
C VAL A 174 11.49 8.95 1.29
N TYR A 175 10.88 9.96 1.90
CA TYR A 175 10.19 9.83 3.19
C TYR A 175 8.90 10.63 3.21
N LEU A 176 8.05 10.36 4.20
CA LEU A 176 6.84 11.13 4.43
C LEU A 176 7.06 12.17 5.53
N TYR A 177 6.47 13.34 5.35
CA TYR A 177 6.49 14.43 6.31
C TYR A 177 5.08 15.00 6.48
N CYS A 178 4.65 15.20 7.72
CA CYS A 178 3.39 15.81 8.06
C CYS A 178 3.64 17.05 8.92
N PRO A 179 3.55 18.27 8.35
CA PRO A 179 3.87 19.50 9.07
C PRO A 179 2.90 19.81 10.22
N SER A 180 1.62 19.52 10.03
CA SER A 180 0.54 19.92 10.95
C SER A 180 0.03 18.78 11.85
N LEU A 181 0.56 17.57 11.68
CA LEU A 181 0.04 16.31 12.21
C LEU A 181 -1.36 15.92 11.68
N LYS A 182 -1.95 16.66 10.75
CA LYS A 182 -3.20 16.26 10.08
C LYS A 182 -2.87 15.48 8.82
N LEU A 183 -3.48 14.31 8.65
CA LEU A 183 -3.20 13.42 7.54
C LEU A 183 -3.40 14.08 6.17
N LYS A 184 -4.36 15.01 6.03
CA LYS A 184 -4.54 15.79 4.80
C LYS A 184 -3.36 16.68 4.41
N ASP A 185 -2.50 17.01 5.36
CA ASP A 185 -1.30 17.83 5.12
C ASP A 185 -0.05 16.93 4.97
N LEU A 186 -0.24 15.62 4.73
CA LEU A 186 0.85 14.68 4.50
C LEU A 186 1.52 14.96 3.15
N GLN A 187 2.85 14.92 3.18
CA GLN A 187 3.70 15.17 2.03
C GLN A 187 4.64 13.99 1.81
N VAL A 188 5.00 13.75 0.56
CA VAL A 188 6.19 12.96 0.21
C VAL A 188 7.34 13.89 -0.14
N VAL A 189 8.52 13.58 0.37
CA VAL A 189 9.75 14.34 0.16
C VAL A 189 10.79 13.46 -0.49
N PHE A 190 11.31 13.91 -1.64
CA PHE A 190 12.48 13.37 -2.31
C PHE A 190 13.67 14.29 -1.99
N LEU A 191 14.61 13.80 -1.20
CA LEU A 191 15.83 14.50 -0.81
C LEU A 191 17.01 13.92 -1.58
N ASN A 192 17.69 14.75 -2.38
CA ASN A 192 19.00 14.40 -2.91
C ASN A 192 20.06 14.70 -1.84
N GLU A 193 20.71 13.68 -1.30
CA GLU A 193 21.69 13.83 -0.22
C GLU A 193 22.98 14.54 -0.68
N THR A 194 23.33 14.44 -1.96
CA THR A 194 24.55 15.05 -2.51
C THR A 194 24.49 16.58 -2.47
N ASN A 195 23.35 17.16 -2.86
CA ASN A 195 23.18 18.62 -2.97
C ASN A 195 22.13 19.21 -2.01
N GLN A 196 21.49 18.37 -1.20
CA GLN A 196 20.45 18.74 -0.23
C GLN A 196 19.19 19.37 -0.86
N ASN A 197 18.99 19.21 -2.17
CA ASN A 197 17.77 19.66 -2.83
C ASN A 197 16.61 18.74 -2.49
N LYS A 198 15.45 19.36 -2.27
CA LYS A 198 14.20 18.67 -1.95
C LYS A 198 13.17 18.91 -3.04
N LYS A 199 12.49 17.83 -3.44
CA LYS A 199 11.22 17.91 -4.15
C LYS A 199 10.13 17.41 -3.21
N VAL A 200 9.08 18.20 -3.04
CA VAL A 200 8.00 17.95 -2.09
C VAL A 200 6.69 17.92 -2.85
N TYR A 201 5.85 16.95 -2.51
CA TYR A 201 4.53 16.78 -3.10
C TYR A 201 3.48 16.60 -2.01
N ASP A 202 2.37 17.30 -2.14
CA ASP A 202 1.20 17.10 -1.30
C ASP A 202 0.44 15.83 -1.75
N ILE A 203 -0.06 15.05 -0.79
CA ILE A 203 -0.69 13.75 -1.08
C ILE A 203 -2.22 13.85 -1.23
N PHE A 204 -2.87 14.80 -0.55
CA PHE A 204 -4.34 14.90 -0.44
C PHE A 204 -4.92 16.25 -0.82
#